data_AF-A0A6I4IZQ1-F1
#
_entry.id   AF-A0A6I4IZQ1-F1
#
_cell.length_a   1.000
_cell.length_b   1.000
_cell.length_c   1.000
_cell.angle_alpha   90.00
_cell.angle_beta   90.00
_cell.angle_gamma   90.00
#
_symmetry.space_group_name_H-M   'P 1'
#
loop_
_entity.id
_entity.type
_entity.pdbx_description
1 polymer ?
#
loop_
_entity_poly.entity_id
_entity_poly.type
_entity_poly.pdbx_seq_one_letter_code
_entity_poly.pdbx_strand_id
1 'polypeptide(L)'
;MKLAVKLLKRSDLTFFEPRYRLVNAGNQKSLNLNRSVLIDQFYPALADNRHKALLPVTLNIWGPAAAGRLRLSRSITKEAKNWRLNGEFVHNPDVEPSRFDALAPDDIALLRFDGAAAPHAVSLVLISAGAPAESLLHSRLVPLAGNSMRVIDAESLLEALEGIDPDHPARLLVTTDAELADIQDAAAGDPAATARTMTRRNLSREDVAAARERASETGAEGETLVAHWLAQQQEAGGLARWRWASEENALSPFDFSAQDLLGRDIHIEVKTTTAKVPRPFHISLAEVAAAATVAHYDLYRVSALNDGSGVLRRSENIAGWAQQLLAALAALPPGIIPQDFLVEEAVFAWSEPETILLPGEDGDEA
;
A
#
# COMPACT_ATOMS: atom_id res chain seq x y z
N MET A 1 -6.45 1.64 -4.54
CA MET A 1 -6.21 3.10 -4.43
C MET A 1 -7.10 3.82 -5.45
N LYS A 2 -7.61 5.03 -5.16
CA LYS A 2 -8.57 5.74 -6.05
C LYS A 2 -7.97 7.08 -6.49
N LEU A 3 -7.32 7.10 -7.65
CA LEU A 3 -6.61 8.27 -8.20
C LEU A 3 -7.27 8.84 -9.43
N ALA A 4 -7.42 10.16 -9.45
CA ALA A 4 -7.94 10.88 -10.60
C ALA A 4 -7.11 12.11 -10.90
N VAL A 5 -7.06 12.47 -12.18
CA VAL A 5 -6.52 13.74 -12.65
C VAL A 5 -7.67 14.55 -13.26
N LYS A 6 -7.68 15.85 -13.00
CA LYS A 6 -8.71 16.76 -13.48
C LYS A 6 -8.09 18.02 -14.06
N LEU A 7 -8.53 18.37 -15.26
CA LEU A 7 -8.28 19.67 -15.85
C LEU A 7 -9.24 20.70 -15.25
N LEU A 8 -8.72 21.71 -14.55
CA LEU A 8 -9.51 22.72 -13.85
C LEU A 8 -10.24 23.62 -14.84
N LYS A 9 -11.56 23.62 -14.77
CA LYS A 9 -12.38 24.53 -15.58
C LYS A 9 -12.60 25.83 -14.83
N ARG A 10 -13.03 26.85 -15.58
CA ARG A 10 -13.32 28.18 -15.02
C ARG A 10 -14.30 28.14 -13.84
N SER A 11 -15.25 27.19 -13.83
CA SER A 11 -16.19 26.95 -12.74
C SER A 11 -15.63 26.15 -11.56
N ASP A 12 -14.47 25.50 -11.70
CA ASP A 12 -13.78 24.84 -10.58
C ASP A 12 -12.89 25.84 -9.84
N LEU A 13 -12.34 26.83 -10.55
CA LEU A 13 -11.51 27.89 -9.95
C LEU A 13 -12.26 28.75 -8.93
N THR A 14 -13.59 28.81 -9.01
CA THR A 14 -14.43 29.51 -8.03
C THR A 14 -14.42 28.87 -6.65
N PHE A 15 -13.83 27.68 -6.50
CA PHE A 15 -13.53 27.05 -5.21
C PHE A 15 -12.49 27.85 -4.40
N PHE A 16 -11.58 28.55 -5.08
CA PHE A 16 -10.54 29.38 -4.46
C PHE A 16 -10.98 30.85 -4.42
N GLU A 17 -10.94 31.48 -3.26
CA GLU A 17 -11.46 32.85 -3.07
C GLU A 17 -10.83 33.89 -4.02
N PRO A 18 -9.50 33.96 -4.18
CA PRO A 18 -8.89 34.99 -5.02
C PRO A 18 -9.37 34.90 -6.48
N ARG A 19 -9.55 33.67 -6.96
CA ARG A 19 -10.05 33.39 -8.32
C ARG A 19 -11.55 33.65 -8.42
N TYR A 20 -12.35 33.30 -7.41
CA TYR A 20 -13.78 33.61 -7.37
C TYR A 20 -14.04 35.11 -7.57
N ARG A 21 -13.32 35.95 -6.82
CA ARG A 21 -13.47 37.42 -6.88
C ARG A 21 -13.15 38.00 -8.26
N LEU A 22 -12.25 37.37 -9.01
CA LEU A 22 -11.85 37.83 -10.35
C LEU A 22 -12.75 37.29 -11.47
N VAL A 23 -13.16 36.03 -11.37
CA VAL A 23 -13.69 35.27 -12.51
C VAL A 23 -15.19 35.52 -12.75
N ASN A 24 -15.91 36.06 -11.76
CA ASN A 24 -17.35 36.40 -11.79
C ASN A 24 -18.22 35.31 -12.48
N ALA A 25 -17.89 34.03 -12.28
CA ALA A 25 -18.50 32.89 -12.96
C ALA A 25 -19.57 32.21 -12.11
N GLY A 26 -20.57 32.98 -11.68
CA GLY A 26 -21.71 32.50 -10.89
C GLY A 26 -21.39 32.19 -9.42
N ASN A 27 -22.45 31.90 -8.65
CA ASN A 27 -22.37 31.72 -7.19
C ASN A 27 -21.85 30.34 -6.74
N GLN A 28 -21.22 29.56 -7.62
CA GLN A 28 -20.81 28.19 -7.33
C GLN A 28 -19.45 28.18 -6.62
N LYS A 29 -19.37 27.70 -5.38
CA LYS A 29 -18.16 27.70 -4.53
C LYS A 29 -17.61 26.29 -4.33
N SER A 30 -17.38 25.57 -5.42
CA SER A 30 -17.16 24.13 -5.36
C SER A 30 -16.28 23.65 -6.50
N LEU A 31 -15.55 22.56 -6.29
CA LEU A 31 -14.89 21.83 -7.36
C LEU A 31 -15.82 20.71 -7.86
N ASN A 32 -16.13 20.67 -9.17
CA ASN A 32 -17.02 19.66 -9.74
C ASN A 32 -16.28 18.33 -9.88
N LEU A 33 -16.88 17.28 -9.33
CA LEU A 33 -16.41 15.90 -9.41
C LEU A 33 -17.21 15.17 -10.49
N ASN A 34 -16.50 14.55 -11.44
CA ASN A 34 -17.15 13.75 -12.47
C ASN A 34 -17.83 12.53 -11.85
N ARG A 35 -19.14 12.39 -12.06
CA ARG A 35 -19.95 11.26 -11.57
C ARG A 35 -19.38 9.92 -12.04
N SER A 36 -18.97 9.81 -13.30
CA SER A 36 -18.51 8.53 -13.84
C SER A 36 -17.21 8.04 -13.20
N VAL A 37 -16.43 8.96 -12.64
CA VAL A 37 -15.22 8.63 -11.88
C VAL A 37 -15.58 8.38 -10.42
N LEU A 38 -16.20 9.36 -9.76
CA LEU A 38 -16.43 9.29 -8.31
C LEU A 38 -17.40 8.17 -7.93
N ILE A 39 -18.50 8.02 -8.67
CA ILE A 39 -19.55 7.06 -8.32
C ILE A 39 -19.33 5.77 -9.07
N ASP A 40 -19.33 5.84 -10.41
CA ASP A 40 -19.42 4.62 -11.21
C ASP A 40 -18.14 3.78 -11.11
N GLN A 41 -16.96 4.40 -10.93
CA GLN A 41 -15.67 3.70 -10.81
C GLN A 41 -15.17 3.57 -9.36
N PHE A 42 -15.23 4.64 -8.56
CA PHE A 42 -14.64 4.62 -7.22
C PHE A 42 -15.58 4.13 -6.13
N TYR A 43 -16.83 4.60 -6.12
CA TYR A 43 -17.75 4.37 -5.00
C TYR A 43 -19.15 4.00 -5.52
N PRO A 44 -19.31 2.83 -6.18
CA PRO A 44 -20.57 2.44 -6.82
C PRO A 44 -21.71 2.31 -5.80
N ALA A 45 -21.41 1.95 -4.56
CA ALA A 45 -22.39 1.90 -3.46
C ALA A 45 -23.06 3.26 -3.17
N LEU A 46 -22.47 4.38 -3.60
CA LEU A 46 -23.07 5.71 -3.45
C LEU A 46 -24.08 6.05 -4.56
N ALA A 47 -24.23 5.20 -5.58
CA ALA A 47 -25.21 5.41 -6.66
C ALA A 47 -26.65 5.48 -6.11
N ASP A 48 -26.94 4.63 -5.11
CA ASP A 48 -28.25 4.49 -4.48
C ASP A 48 -28.59 5.63 -3.51
N ASN A 49 -27.62 6.50 -3.20
CA ASN A 49 -27.89 7.66 -2.37
C ASN A 49 -28.90 8.60 -3.04
N ARG A 50 -30.09 8.64 -2.45
CA ARG A 50 -31.19 9.54 -2.81
C ARG A 50 -30.77 11.02 -2.65
N HIS A 51 -31.54 11.91 -3.25
CA HIS A 51 -31.25 13.35 -3.37
C HIS A 51 -30.67 13.96 -2.08
N LYS A 52 -29.58 14.75 -2.22
CA LYS A 52 -28.83 15.44 -1.14
C LYS A 52 -27.91 14.58 -0.27
N ALA A 53 -27.17 13.64 -0.86
CA ALA A 53 -26.03 13.03 -0.18
C ALA A 53 -25.05 14.11 0.30
N LEU A 54 -24.61 14.01 1.55
CA LEU A 54 -23.61 14.88 2.19
C LEU A 54 -22.56 13.96 2.82
N LEU A 55 -21.37 13.94 2.23
CA LEU A 55 -20.27 13.08 2.67
C LEU A 55 -19.19 13.98 3.29
N PRO A 56 -19.05 14.04 4.62
CA PRO A 56 -18.01 14.82 5.24
C PRO A 56 -16.64 14.23 4.88
N VAL A 57 -15.69 15.09 4.50
CA VAL A 57 -14.34 14.70 4.14
C VAL A 57 -13.30 15.63 4.76
N THR A 58 -12.15 15.05 5.13
CA THR A 58 -10.93 15.85 5.35
C THR A 58 -10.29 16.15 4.00
N LEU A 59 -10.16 17.43 3.65
CA LEU A 59 -9.48 17.87 2.44
C LEU A 59 -8.05 18.31 2.77
N ASN A 60 -7.05 17.71 2.13
CA ASN A 60 -5.67 18.16 2.18
C ASN A 60 -5.28 18.73 0.82
N ILE A 61 -4.76 19.95 0.78
CA ILE A 61 -4.38 20.66 -0.46
C ILE A 61 -2.87 20.93 -0.43
N TRP A 62 -2.20 20.59 -1.53
CA TRP A 62 -0.82 20.99 -1.81
C TRP A 62 -0.76 21.77 -3.12
N GLY A 63 0.28 22.59 -3.26
CA GLY A 63 0.47 23.41 -4.45
C GLY A 63 -0.47 24.64 -4.51
N PRO A 64 -0.43 25.39 -5.62
CA PRO A 64 0.51 25.21 -6.74
C PRO A 64 1.97 25.51 -6.33
N ALA A 65 2.91 25.28 -7.25
CA ALA A 65 4.35 25.44 -7.06
C ALA A 65 4.91 24.65 -5.85
N ALA A 66 4.48 23.40 -5.68
CA ALA A 66 4.86 22.53 -4.56
C ALA A 66 4.63 23.12 -3.15
N ALA A 67 3.74 24.11 -3.01
CA ALA A 67 3.41 24.72 -1.71
C ALA A 67 2.93 23.69 -0.67
N GLY A 68 3.25 23.97 0.61
CA GLY A 68 3.03 23.05 1.72
C GLY A 68 1.56 22.71 2.00
N ARG A 69 1.30 21.72 2.86
CA ARG A 69 -0.06 21.20 3.10
C ARG A 69 -0.99 22.23 3.76
N LEU A 70 -2.15 22.47 3.15
CA LEU A 70 -3.31 23.14 3.74
C LEU A 70 -4.41 22.11 4.05
N ARG A 71 -4.82 21.97 5.32
CA ARG A 71 -5.84 21.01 5.75
C ARG A 71 -7.16 21.71 6.07
N LEU A 72 -8.26 21.19 5.53
CA LEU A 72 -9.61 21.76 5.65
C LEU A 72 -10.64 20.66 5.94
N SER A 73 -11.74 21.03 6.60
CA SER A 73 -12.94 20.18 6.67
C SER A 73 -13.92 20.59 5.57
N ARG A 74 -14.34 19.64 4.73
CA ARG A 74 -15.22 19.88 3.58
C ARG A 74 -16.24 18.76 3.47
N SER A 75 -17.11 18.85 2.47
CA SER A 75 -18.06 17.80 2.18
C SER A 75 -18.21 17.57 0.69
N ILE A 76 -18.35 16.31 0.27
CA ILE A 76 -18.79 15.97 -1.07
C ILE A 76 -20.32 15.88 -1.07
N THR A 77 -20.97 16.70 -1.90
CA THR A 77 -22.43 16.77 -1.97
C THR A 77 -22.96 16.43 -3.36
N LYS A 78 -24.14 15.81 -3.41
CA LYS A 78 -24.91 15.60 -4.64
C LYS A 78 -25.94 16.74 -4.82
N GLU A 79 -25.68 17.65 -5.75
CA GLU A 79 -26.59 18.73 -6.13
C GLU A 79 -27.17 18.46 -7.53
N ALA A 80 -28.46 18.12 -7.58
CA ALA A 80 -29.13 17.62 -8.79
C ALA A 80 -28.36 16.43 -9.40
N LYS A 81 -27.77 16.62 -10.59
CA LYS A 81 -26.97 15.60 -11.30
C LYS A 81 -25.47 15.67 -11.04
N ASN A 82 -25.00 16.70 -10.34
CA ASN A 82 -23.58 16.99 -10.19
C ASN A 82 -23.09 16.62 -8.78
N TRP A 83 -21.94 15.97 -8.72
CA TRP A 83 -21.21 15.77 -7.48
C TRP A 83 -20.18 16.89 -7.33
N ARG A 84 -20.09 17.45 -6.12
CA ARG A 84 -19.29 18.65 -5.85
C ARG A 84 -18.52 18.47 -4.57
N LEU A 85 -17.23 18.75 -4.60
CA LEU A 85 -16.46 19.02 -3.39
C LEU A 85 -16.81 20.45 -2.96
N ASN A 86 -17.61 20.55 -1.90
CA ASN A 86 -18.32 21.73 -1.46
C ASN A 86 -17.80 22.20 -0.08
N GLY A 87 -18.09 23.46 0.24
CA GLY A 87 -17.82 24.06 1.55
C GLY A 87 -17.58 25.57 1.44
N GLU A 88 -16.90 26.13 2.44
CA GLU A 88 -16.42 27.51 2.40
C GLU A 88 -15.31 27.68 1.36
N PHE A 89 -15.09 28.93 0.93
CA PHE A 89 -13.99 29.26 0.05
C PHE A 89 -12.66 28.74 0.59
N VAL A 90 -11.79 28.31 -0.31
CA VAL A 90 -10.38 28.10 0.02
C VAL A 90 -9.69 29.45 -0.08
N HIS A 91 -9.33 30.01 1.07
CA HIS A 91 -8.57 31.25 1.19
C HIS A 91 -7.08 30.98 1.00
N ASN A 92 -6.33 31.98 0.53
CA ASN A 92 -4.88 31.95 0.66
C ASN A 92 -4.52 31.90 2.15
N PRO A 93 -3.59 31.04 2.59
CA PRO A 93 -3.15 31.02 3.97
C PRO A 93 -2.35 32.29 4.30
N ASP A 94 -2.38 32.74 5.55
CA ASP A 94 -1.71 34.00 5.97
C ASP A 94 -0.20 34.02 5.66
N VAL A 95 0.44 32.84 5.69
CA VAL A 95 1.87 32.68 5.39
C VAL A 95 2.19 32.70 3.89
N GLU A 96 1.21 32.47 3.02
CA GLU A 96 1.35 32.48 1.56
C GLU A 96 0.15 33.22 0.94
N PRO A 97 0.07 34.56 1.11
CA PRO A 97 -1.15 35.34 0.84
C PRO A 97 -1.54 35.42 -0.65
N SER A 98 -0.71 34.92 -1.56
CA SER A 98 -0.95 34.87 -3.01
C SER A 98 -0.97 33.45 -3.58
N ARG A 99 -1.04 32.42 -2.72
CA ARG A 99 -0.84 31.01 -3.09
C ARG A 99 -1.67 30.54 -4.28
N PHE A 100 -2.95 30.87 -4.33
CA PHE A 100 -3.89 30.38 -5.36
C PHE A 100 -4.15 31.40 -6.48
N ASP A 101 -3.48 32.55 -6.47
CA ASP A 101 -3.77 33.66 -7.38
C ASP A 101 -3.41 33.33 -8.82
N ALA A 102 -2.34 32.55 -9.00
CA ALA A 102 -1.81 32.12 -10.30
C ALA A 102 -2.63 31.01 -10.98
N LEU A 103 -3.57 30.36 -10.26
CA LEU A 103 -4.34 29.26 -10.83
C LEU A 103 -5.19 29.74 -12.02
N ALA A 104 -5.07 29.05 -13.15
CA ALA A 104 -5.73 29.39 -14.40
C ALA A 104 -6.61 28.23 -14.90
N PRO A 105 -7.54 28.50 -15.85
CA PRO A 105 -8.20 27.41 -16.57
C PRO A 105 -7.16 26.51 -17.20
N ASP A 106 -7.44 25.21 -17.19
CA ASP A 106 -6.57 24.15 -17.70
C ASP A 106 -5.28 23.89 -16.90
N ASP A 107 -5.17 24.46 -15.69
CA ASP A 107 -4.31 23.91 -14.65
C ASP A 107 -4.83 22.55 -14.16
N ILE A 108 -3.97 21.78 -13.48
CA ILE A 108 -4.26 20.40 -13.10
C ILE A 108 -4.56 20.29 -11.61
N ALA A 109 -5.56 19.47 -11.29
CA ALA A 109 -5.81 18.93 -9.96
C ALA A 109 -5.61 17.41 -10.00
N LEU A 110 -4.62 16.91 -9.28
CA LEU A 110 -4.51 15.48 -8.95
C LEU A 110 -5.29 15.22 -7.67
N LEU A 111 -6.15 14.20 -7.68
CA LEU A 111 -7.03 13.84 -6.57
C LEU A 111 -6.78 12.39 -6.17
N ARG A 112 -6.55 12.16 -4.87
CA ARG A 112 -6.68 10.84 -4.25
C ARG A 112 -7.89 10.84 -3.32
N PHE A 113 -8.74 9.82 -3.45
CA PHE A 113 -9.87 9.61 -2.57
C PHE A 113 -9.56 8.44 -1.61
N ASP A 114 -9.66 8.71 -0.32
CA ASP A 114 -9.41 7.73 0.74
C ASP A 114 -10.75 7.30 1.37
N GLY A 115 -10.90 6.00 1.60
CA GLY A 115 -12.11 5.37 2.13
C GLY A 115 -12.59 4.19 1.27
N ALA A 116 -13.16 3.17 1.93
CA ALA A 116 -13.63 1.94 1.30
C ALA A 116 -14.97 2.14 0.57
N ALA A 117 -16.07 2.24 1.34
CA ALA A 117 -17.44 2.37 0.81
C ALA A 117 -17.81 3.81 0.42
N ALA A 118 -17.22 4.80 1.08
CA ALA A 118 -17.41 6.22 0.82
C ALA A 118 -16.10 6.97 1.10
N PRO A 119 -15.85 8.12 0.45
CA PRO A 119 -14.68 8.93 0.75
C PRO A 119 -14.83 9.58 2.14
N HIS A 120 -13.82 9.42 3.00
CA HIS A 120 -13.68 10.15 4.27
C HIS A 120 -12.58 11.21 4.21
N ALA A 121 -11.69 11.14 3.19
CA ALA A 121 -10.67 12.13 2.93
C ALA A 121 -10.38 12.27 1.43
N VAL A 122 -9.91 13.46 1.06
CA VAL A 122 -9.47 13.80 -0.29
C VAL A 122 -8.12 14.50 -0.19
N SER A 123 -7.14 14.00 -0.94
CA SER A 123 -5.86 14.67 -1.13
C SER A 123 -5.85 15.32 -2.51
N LEU A 124 -5.56 16.62 -2.57
CA LEU A 124 -5.60 17.46 -3.75
C LEU A 124 -4.23 18.09 -3.97
N VAL A 125 -3.57 17.76 -5.08
CA VAL A 125 -2.32 18.43 -5.49
C VAL A 125 -2.63 19.29 -6.71
N LEU A 126 -2.43 20.60 -6.56
CA LEU A 126 -2.63 21.58 -7.63
C LEU A 126 -1.32 21.81 -8.35
N ILE A 127 -1.37 21.81 -9.67
CA ILE A 127 -0.21 21.95 -10.55
C ILE A 127 -0.54 23.04 -11.56
N SER A 128 0.22 24.12 -11.56
CA SER A 128 -0.02 25.27 -12.42
C SER A 128 0.94 25.30 -13.60
N ALA A 129 0.40 25.50 -14.81
CA ALA A 129 1.21 25.75 -15.99
C ALA A 129 2.04 27.05 -15.88
N GLY A 130 1.56 28.01 -15.07
CA GLY A 130 2.22 29.28 -14.85
C GLY A 130 3.42 29.19 -13.90
N ALA A 131 3.61 28.08 -13.18
CA ALA A 131 4.74 27.87 -12.29
C ALA A 131 5.88 27.17 -13.06
N PRO A 132 7.06 27.81 -13.26
CA PRO A 132 8.13 27.22 -14.07
C PRO A 132 8.61 25.86 -13.57
N ALA A 133 8.64 25.66 -12.24
CA ALA A 133 9.03 24.39 -11.62
C ALA A 133 8.04 23.24 -11.91
N GLU A 134 6.79 23.54 -12.28
CA GLU A 134 5.73 22.57 -12.52
C GLU A 134 5.41 22.38 -14.00
N SER A 135 5.98 23.20 -14.90
CA SER A 135 5.63 23.20 -16.33
C SER A 135 5.85 21.83 -17.00
N LEU A 136 6.93 21.11 -16.64
CA LEU A 136 7.19 19.78 -17.16
C LEU A 136 6.11 18.79 -16.72
N LEU A 137 5.80 18.74 -15.41
CA LEU A 137 4.79 17.85 -14.86
C LEU A 137 3.40 18.18 -15.41
N HIS A 138 3.05 19.46 -15.52
CA HIS A 138 1.80 19.92 -16.13
C HIS A 138 1.64 19.37 -17.56
N SER A 139 2.64 19.53 -18.41
CA SER A 139 2.57 19.05 -19.81
C SER A 139 2.38 17.54 -19.94
N ARG A 140 2.87 16.76 -18.97
CA ARG A 140 2.72 15.30 -18.94
C ARG A 140 1.37 14.85 -18.41
N LEU A 141 0.77 15.61 -17.50
CA LEU A 141 -0.53 15.28 -16.91
C LEU A 141 -1.73 15.73 -17.76
N VAL A 142 -1.58 16.76 -18.59
CA VAL A 142 -2.67 17.25 -19.47
C VAL A 142 -3.24 16.14 -20.38
N PRO A 143 -2.42 15.34 -21.09
CA PRO A 143 -2.92 14.21 -21.89
C PRO A 143 -3.70 13.18 -21.07
N LEU A 144 -3.30 12.93 -19.82
CA LEU A 144 -3.97 11.98 -18.93
C LEU A 144 -5.35 12.50 -18.49
N ALA A 145 -5.47 13.82 -18.24
CA ALA A 145 -6.72 14.46 -17.85
C ALA A 145 -7.78 14.49 -18.95
N GLY A 146 -7.36 14.71 -20.21
CA GLY A 146 -8.27 15.00 -21.31
C GLY A 146 -9.11 16.25 -21.01
N ASN A 147 -10.43 16.18 -21.24
CA ASN A 147 -11.31 17.36 -21.13
C ASN A 147 -11.95 17.59 -19.75
N SER A 148 -11.78 16.66 -18.79
CA SER A 148 -12.49 16.68 -17.51
C SER A 148 -11.67 15.95 -16.42
N MET A 149 -12.34 15.34 -15.44
CA MET A 149 -11.75 14.41 -14.48
C MET A 149 -11.76 12.99 -15.03
N ARG A 150 -10.61 12.29 -14.96
CA ARG A 150 -10.40 10.90 -15.38
C ARG A 150 -9.65 10.11 -14.31
N VAL A 151 -9.89 8.80 -14.26
CA VAL A 151 -9.10 7.87 -13.45
C VAL A 151 -7.72 7.72 -14.08
N ILE A 152 -6.70 7.63 -13.23
CA ILE A 152 -5.34 7.22 -13.58
C ILE A 152 -4.87 6.16 -12.60
N ASP A 153 -4.02 5.26 -13.04
CA ASP A 153 -3.31 4.32 -12.16
C ASP A 153 -2.06 4.97 -11.55
N ALA A 154 -1.41 4.22 -10.65
CA ALA A 154 -0.20 4.66 -9.97
C ALA A 154 0.99 4.78 -10.94
N GLU A 155 1.09 3.84 -11.89
CA GLU A 155 2.19 3.73 -12.85
C GLU A 155 2.24 4.95 -13.77
N SER A 156 1.11 5.30 -14.39
CA SER A 156 0.97 6.50 -15.23
C SER A 156 1.34 7.78 -14.47
N LEU A 157 1.01 7.87 -13.18
CA LEU A 157 1.40 9.02 -12.36
C LEU A 157 2.90 9.01 -12.04
N LEU A 158 3.48 7.85 -11.74
CA LEU A 158 4.91 7.70 -11.50
C LEU A 158 5.73 8.03 -12.76
N GLU A 159 5.31 7.58 -13.94
CA GLU A 159 5.89 7.94 -15.23
C GLU A 159 5.84 9.47 -15.45
N ALA A 160 4.69 10.10 -15.19
CA ALA A 160 4.57 11.55 -15.30
C ALA A 160 5.54 12.29 -14.36
N LEU A 161 5.88 11.70 -13.21
CA LEU A 161 6.79 12.23 -12.19
C LEU A 161 8.28 11.93 -12.45
N GLU A 162 8.65 11.24 -13.52
CA GLU A 162 10.04 10.94 -13.82
C GLU A 162 10.88 12.22 -14.02
N GLY A 163 11.98 12.40 -13.30
CA GLY A 163 12.79 13.62 -13.38
C GLY A 163 12.14 14.86 -12.75
N ILE A 164 10.98 14.72 -12.10
CA ILE A 164 10.42 15.72 -11.18
C ILE A 164 11.05 15.53 -9.80
N ASP A 165 11.20 16.63 -9.07
CA ASP A 165 11.73 16.67 -7.70
C ASP A 165 11.22 15.48 -6.84
N PRO A 166 12.12 14.71 -6.19
CA PRO A 166 11.75 13.61 -5.30
C PRO A 166 10.83 14.00 -4.15
N ASP A 167 10.83 15.27 -3.73
CA ASP A 167 10.00 15.79 -2.64
C ASP A 167 8.69 16.44 -3.16
N HIS A 168 8.42 16.36 -4.46
CA HIS A 168 7.21 16.96 -5.05
C HIS A 168 5.92 16.33 -4.46
N PRO A 169 4.93 17.13 -3.99
CA PRO A 169 3.75 16.62 -3.29
C PRO A 169 2.90 15.61 -4.05
N ALA A 170 2.94 15.60 -5.38
CA ALA A 170 2.24 14.61 -6.20
C ALA A 170 2.66 13.16 -5.92
N ARG A 171 3.90 12.94 -5.47
CA ARG A 171 4.39 11.61 -5.06
C ARG A 171 3.66 11.07 -3.85
N LEU A 172 3.13 11.94 -2.98
CA LEU A 172 2.34 11.53 -1.81
C LEU A 172 0.99 10.88 -2.18
N LEU A 173 0.56 11.02 -3.43
CA LEU A 173 -0.71 10.45 -3.90
C LEU A 173 -0.57 8.97 -4.28
N VAL A 174 0.62 8.51 -4.64
CA VAL A 174 0.92 7.11 -4.94
C VAL A 174 1.54 6.42 -3.73
N THR A 175 1.42 5.11 -3.67
CA THR A 175 2.16 4.28 -2.71
C THR A 175 2.95 3.30 -3.54
N THR A 176 4.26 3.37 -3.45
CA THR A 176 5.18 2.43 -4.12
C THR A 176 5.15 1.07 -3.42
N ASP A 177 5.59 0.00 -4.10
CA ASP A 177 5.69 -1.34 -3.48
C ASP A 177 6.59 -1.32 -2.24
N ALA A 178 7.67 -0.54 -2.28
CA ALA A 178 8.57 -0.38 -1.14
C ALA A 178 7.88 0.31 0.05
N GLU A 179 7.02 1.30 -0.22
CA GLU A 179 6.22 1.94 0.82
C GLU A 179 5.10 1.03 1.32
N LEU A 180 4.48 0.24 0.44
CA LEU A 180 3.48 -0.74 0.83
C LEU A 180 4.09 -1.77 1.79
N ALA A 181 5.28 -2.28 1.48
CA ALA A 181 6.06 -3.15 2.36
C ALA A 181 6.42 -2.45 3.68
N ASP A 182 6.88 -1.19 3.66
CA ASP A 182 7.12 -0.40 4.89
C ASP A 182 5.84 -0.27 5.74
N ILE A 183 4.68 -0.07 5.13
CA ILE A 183 3.40 0.06 5.84
C ILE A 183 2.99 -1.29 6.45
N GLN A 184 3.18 -2.40 5.73
CA GLN A 184 2.92 -3.76 6.23
C GLN A 184 3.82 -4.09 7.42
N ASP A 185 5.14 -3.86 7.29
CA ASP A 185 6.11 -4.11 8.35
C ASP A 185 5.84 -3.23 9.58
N ALA A 186 5.52 -1.95 9.38
CA ALA A 186 5.12 -1.05 10.46
C ALA A 186 3.84 -1.56 11.18
N ALA A 187 2.89 -2.10 10.43
CA ALA A 187 1.65 -2.65 10.99
C ALA A 187 1.87 -3.97 11.77
N ALA A 188 2.93 -4.72 11.43
CA ALA A 188 3.43 -5.90 12.13
C ALA A 188 4.31 -5.55 13.35
N GLY A 189 4.74 -4.30 13.47
CA GLY A 189 5.46 -3.80 14.64
C GLY A 189 6.95 -3.50 14.42
N ASP A 190 7.43 -3.45 13.17
CA ASP A 190 8.79 -2.99 12.87
C ASP A 190 8.95 -1.50 13.22
N PRO A 191 9.81 -1.14 14.20
CA PRO A 191 10.01 0.24 14.61
C PRO A 191 10.72 1.09 13.53
N ALA A 192 11.61 0.50 12.73
CA ALA A 192 12.31 1.21 11.66
C ALA A 192 11.36 1.52 10.50
N ALA A 193 10.52 0.56 10.10
CA ALA A 193 9.48 0.78 9.12
C ALA A 193 8.43 1.79 9.61
N THR A 194 8.07 1.74 10.90
CA THR A 194 7.20 2.75 11.54
C THR A 194 7.78 4.15 11.41
N ALA A 195 9.06 4.35 11.75
CA ALA A 195 9.72 5.65 11.66
C ALA A 195 9.75 6.18 10.21
N ARG A 196 10.10 5.33 9.23
CA ARG A 196 10.10 5.70 7.81
C ARG A 196 8.70 6.10 7.34
N THR A 197 7.68 5.32 7.72
CA THR A 197 6.29 5.54 7.33
C THR A 197 5.73 6.83 7.92
N MET A 198 5.95 7.09 9.21
CA MET A 198 5.47 8.30 9.90
C MET A 198 6.09 9.58 9.34
N THR A 199 7.33 9.52 8.84
CA THR A 199 7.99 10.67 8.23
C THR A 199 7.33 11.06 6.89
N ARG A 200 6.85 10.06 6.13
CA ARG A 200 6.27 10.27 4.79
C ARG A 200 4.78 10.64 4.83
N ARG A 201 3.99 9.94 5.65
CA ARG A 201 2.54 10.18 5.75
C ARG A 201 1.97 9.78 7.11
N ASN A 202 0.89 10.45 7.48
CA ASN A 202 0.04 9.97 8.57
C ASN A 202 -0.82 8.82 8.03
N LEU A 203 -0.67 7.63 8.60
CA LEU A 203 -1.58 6.51 8.35
C LEU A 203 -2.84 6.65 9.20
N SER A 204 -4.00 6.41 8.59
CA SER A 204 -5.24 6.25 9.31
C SER A 204 -5.33 4.86 9.96
N ARG A 205 -6.28 4.67 10.88
CA ARG A 205 -6.57 3.33 11.44
C ARG A 205 -7.01 2.34 10.35
N GLU A 206 -7.76 2.81 9.36
CA GLU A 206 -8.19 2.01 8.21
C GLU A 206 -6.99 1.60 7.34
N ASP A 207 -6.03 2.50 7.13
CA ASP A 207 -4.80 2.17 6.38
C ASP A 207 -4.02 1.04 7.07
N VAL A 208 -3.86 1.12 8.40
CA VAL A 208 -3.16 0.09 9.19
C VAL A 208 -3.93 -1.23 9.19
N ALA A 209 -5.26 -1.19 9.32
CA ALA A 209 -6.10 -2.40 9.26
C ALA A 209 -5.99 -3.08 7.89
N ALA A 210 -6.13 -2.33 6.80
CA ALA A 210 -5.98 -2.84 5.44
C ALA A 210 -4.55 -3.34 5.15
N ALA A 211 -3.53 -2.76 5.79
CA ALA A 211 -2.16 -3.25 5.68
C ALA A 211 -1.98 -4.61 6.37
N ARG A 212 -2.60 -4.82 7.53
CA ARG A 212 -2.58 -6.12 8.22
C ARG A 212 -3.33 -7.20 7.45
N GLU A 213 -4.49 -6.86 6.91
CA GLU A 213 -5.26 -7.76 6.04
C GLU A 213 -4.42 -8.19 4.85
N ARG A 214 -3.82 -7.24 4.12
CA ARG A 214 -2.90 -7.53 3.02
C ARG A 214 -1.69 -8.36 3.45
N ALA A 215 -1.10 -8.09 4.61
CA ALA A 215 0.02 -8.88 5.11
C ALA A 215 -0.39 -10.34 5.38
N SER A 216 -1.62 -10.56 5.87
CA SER A 216 -2.19 -11.89 6.05
C SER A 216 -2.44 -12.60 4.71
N GLU A 217 -2.99 -11.89 3.72
CA GLU A 217 -3.18 -12.41 2.35
C GLU A 217 -1.84 -12.79 1.71
N THR A 218 -0.85 -11.90 1.78
CA THR A 218 0.53 -12.15 1.32
C THR A 218 1.14 -13.37 2.01
N GLY A 219 0.90 -13.57 3.30
CA GLY A 219 1.33 -14.76 4.04
C GLY A 219 0.74 -16.04 3.43
N ALA A 220 -0.59 -16.09 3.31
CA ALA A 220 -1.32 -17.24 2.78
C ALA A 220 -0.96 -17.56 1.31
N GLU A 221 -0.76 -16.54 0.47
CA GLU A 221 -0.32 -16.71 -0.91
C GLU A 221 1.09 -17.34 -0.98
N GLY A 222 2.01 -16.91 -0.12
CA GLY A 222 3.35 -17.50 -0.04
C GLY A 222 3.34 -18.94 0.47
N GLU A 223 2.51 -19.25 1.47
CA GLU A 223 2.32 -20.64 1.91
C GLU A 223 1.75 -21.50 0.78
N THR A 224 0.78 -20.99 0.01
CA THR A 224 0.21 -21.69 -1.16
C THR A 224 1.27 -22.01 -2.21
N LEU A 225 2.15 -21.04 -2.52
CA LEU A 225 3.29 -21.25 -3.42
C LEU A 225 4.25 -22.33 -2.91
N VAL A 226 4.56 -22.32 -1.62
CA VAL A 226 5.42 -23.34 -1.00
C VAL A 226 4.76 -24.71 -1.01
N ALA A 227 3.46 -24.80 -0.76
CA ALA A 227 2.70 -26.04 -0.84
C ALA A 227 2.78 -26.66 -2.25
N HIS A 228 2.60 -25.84 -3.29
CA HIS A 228 2.76 -26.29 -4.67
C HIS A 228 4.19 -26.75 -4.97
N TRP A 229 5.20 -25.99 -4.52
CA TRP A 229 6.60 -26.39 -4.67
C TRP A 229 6.91 -27.71 -3.94
N LEU A 230 6.41 -27.92 -2.73
CA LEU A 230 6.57 -29.17 -1.97
C LEU A 230 5.93 -30.35 -2.69
N ALA A 231 4.78 -30.16 -3.33
CA ALA A 231 4.16 -31.17 -4.19
C ALA A 231 5.08 -31.57 -5.36
N GLN A 232 5.65 -30.58 -6.05
CA GLN A 232 6.62 -30.84 -7.13
C GLN A 232 7.87 -31.56 -6.62
N GLN A 233 8.39 -31.20 -5.44
CA GLN A 233 9.52 -31.89 -4.85
C GLN A 233 9.19 -33.34 -4.50
N GLN A 234 7.97 -33.64 -4.04
CA GLN A 234 7.54 -35.02 -3.79
C GLN A 234 7.43 -35.81 -5.11
N GLU A 235 6.83 -35.24 -6.15
CA GLU A 235 6.70 -35.88 -7.47
C GLU A 235 8.05 -36.14 -8.14
N ALA A 236 9.00 -35.21 -7.99
CA ALA A 236 10.37 -35.36 -8.47
C ALA A 236 11.20 -36.33 -7.64
N GLY A 237 10.65 -36.89 -6.56
CA GLY A 237 11.35 -37.80 -5.65
C GLY A 237 12.37 -37.12 -4.74
N GLY A 238 12.28 -35.81 -4.52
CA GLY A 238 13.06 -35.05 -3.54
C GLY A 238 12.54 -35.18 -2.11
N LEU A 239 11.24 -35.46 -1.95
CA LEU A 239 10.58 -35.71 -0.66
C LEU A 239 9.83 -37.04 -0.68
N ALA A 240 9.77 -37.73 0.45
CA ALA A 240 8.98 -38.95 0.60
C ALA A 240 7.49 -38.63 0.76
N ARG A 241 7.16 -37.62 1.58
CA ARG A 241 5.81 -37.12 1.79
C ARG A 241 5.82 -35.73 2.45
N TRP A 242 4.72 -35.00 2.33
CA TRP A 242 4.49 -33.76 3.09
C TRP A 242 3.00 -33.54 3.42
N ARG A 243 2.72 -32.59 4.31
CA ARG A 243 1.38 -32.08 4.65
C ARG A 243 1.42 -30.61 5.06
N TRP A 244 0.30 -29.92 4.88
CA TRP A 244 0.07 -28.55 5.36
C TRP A 244 -0.46 -28.59 6.80
N ALA A 245 0.42 -28.38 7.76
CA ALA A 245 0.12 -28.55 9.18
C ALA A 245 -0.70 -27.38 9.75
N SER A 246 -0.44 -26.14 9.33
CA SER A 246 -1.18 -24.95 9.77
C SER A 246 -2.63 -24.92 9.24
N GLU A 247 -2.89 -25.49 8.06
CA GLU A 247 -4.24 -25.64 7.51
C GLU A 247 -5.07 -26.65 8.33
N GLU A 248 -4.47 -27.77 8.74
CA GLU A 248 -5.12 -28.76 9.60
C GLU A 248 -5.33 -28.27 11.05
N ASN A 249 -4.40 -27.46 11.55
CA ASN A 249 -4.40 -26.92 12.89
C ASN A 249 -3.84 -25.49 12.91
N ALA A 250 -4.73 -24.50 13.03
CA ALA A 250 -4.35 -23.08 13.11
C ALA A 250 -3.48 -22.71 14.33
N LEU A 251 -3.29 -23.61 15.29
CA LEU A 251 -2.36 -23.45 16.43
C LEU A 251 -1.02 -24.16 16.20
N SER A 252 -0.78 -24.71 15.01
CA SER A 252 0.50 -25.30 14.65
C SER A 252 1.60 -24.24 14.75
N PRO A 253 2.75 -24.53 15.38
CA PRO A 253 3.86 -23.58 15.46
C PRO A 253 4.77 -23.62 14.21
N PHE A 254 4.31 -24.25 13.13
CA PHE A 254 4.95 -24.34 11.83
C PHE A 254 3.90 -24.57 10.73
N ASP A 255 4.20 -24.16 9.51
CA ASP A 255 3.26 -24.25 8.38
C ASP A 255 3.18 -25.65 7.78
N PHE A 256 4.32 -26.30 7.55
CA PHE A 256 4.38 -27.61 6.90
C PHE A 256 5.18 -28.64 7.69
N SER A 257 4.80 -29.90 7.48
CA SER A 257 5.58 -31.05 7.91
C SER A 257 5.90 -31.91 6.70
N ALA A 258 7.18 -32.17 6.48
CA ALA A 258 7.69 -32.99 5.39
C ALA A 258 8.52 -34.15 5.94
N GLN A 259 8.75 -35.14 5.10
CA GLN A 259 9.64 -36.26 5.40
C GLN A 259 10.59 -36.47 4.21
N ASP A 260 11.89 -36.53 4.50
CA ASP A 260 12.89 -36.81 3.48
C ASP A 260 12.92 -38.29 3.08
N LEU A 261 13.74 -38.62 2.08
CA LEU A 261 13.89 -39.99 1.57
C LEU A 261 14.49 -40.98 2.59
N LEU A 262 15.10 -40.48 3.66
CA LEU A 262 15.63 -41.29 4.76
C LEU A 262 14.60 -41.47 5.89
N GLY A 263 13.39 -40.93 5.73
CA GLY A 263 12.33 -41.02 6.72
C GLY A 263 12.47 -40.02 7.87
N ARG A 264 13.35 -39.01 7.75
CA ARG A 264 13.53 -37.98 8.77
C ARG A 264 12.46 -36.90 8.59
N ASP A 265 11.81 -36.53 9.70
CA ASP A 265 10.80 -35.48 9.70
C ASP A 265 11.46 -34.09 9.68
N ILE A 266 10.86 -33.19 8.90
CA ILE A 266 11.28 -31.80 8.71
C ILE A 266 10.05 -30.93 8.99
N HIS A 267 10.18 -29.97 9.89
CA HIS A 267 9.18 -28.91 10.06
C HIS A 267 9.62 -27.67 9.29
N ILE A 268 8.68 -26.99 8.66
CA ILE A 268 8.97 -25.87 7.78
C ILE A 268 8.08 -24.69 8.17
N GLU A 269 8.70 -23.54 8.39
CA GLU A 269 8.05 -22.25 8.57
C GLU A 269 8.24 -21.39 7.32
N VAL A 270 7.20 -20.73 6.83
CA VAL A 270 7.22 -19.87 5.66
C VAL A 270 7.05 -18.41 6.07
N LYS A 271 7.97 -17.56 5.63
CA LYS A 271 7.89 -16.11 5.82
C LYS A 271 7.84 -15.43 4.46
N THR A 272 6.77 -14.68 4.21
CA THR A 272 6.51 -14.10 2.89
C THR A 272 6.66 -12.58 2.88
N THR A 273 7.08 -12.02 1.76
CA THR A 273 7.06 -10.58 1.49
C THR A 273 6.95 -10.30 0.00
N THR A 274 6.27 -9.20 -0.35
CA THR A 274 6.27 -8.65 -1.72
C THR A 274 7.56 -7.90 -2.04
N ALA A 275 8.38 -7.58 -1.02
CA ALA A 275 9.63 -6.87 -1.22
C ALA A 275 10.64 -7.69 -2.02
N LYS A 276 11.35 -7.02 -2.94
CA LYS A 276 12.42 -7.60 -3.78
C LYS A 276 13.80 -7.58 -3.12
N VAL A 277 13.92 -6.92 -1.98
CA VAL A 277 15.17 -6.76 -1.23
C VAL A 277 15.05 -7.46 0.13
N PRO A 278 16.17 -7.94 0.71
CA PRO A 278 16.16 -8.51 2.06
C PRO A 278 15.57 -7.54 3.07
N ARG A 279 14.70 -8.05 3.94
CA ARG A 279 14.07 -7.27 5.02
C ARG A 279 13.91 -8.11 6.27
N PRO A 280 13.97 -7.50 7.46
CA PRO A 280 13.65 -8.19 8.69
C PRO A 280 12.27 -8.82 8.64
N PHE A 281 12.05 -9.88 9.40
CA PHE A 281 10.76 -10.54 9.50
C PHE A 281 10.54 -11.04 10.92
N HIS A 282 9.27 -11.27 11.26
CA HIS A 282 8.88 -11.72 12.58
C HIS A 282 8.96 -13.24 12.70
N ILE A 283 9.54 -13.72 13.80
CA ILE A 283 9.47 -15.12 14.24
C ILE A 283 8.83 -15.11 15.63
N SER A 284 7.77 -15.91 15.85
CA SER A 284 7.09 -15.97 17.14
C SER A 284 7.87 -16.83 18.15
N LEU A 285 7.63 -16.63 19.44
CA LEU A 285 8.20 -17.49 20.50
C LEU A 285 7.75 -18.95 20.33
N ALA A 286 6.54 -19.20 19.81
CA ALA A 286 6.04 -20.54 19.55
C ALA A 286 6.88 -21.24 18.46
N GLU A 287 7.18 -20.56 17.36
CA GLU A 287 8.07 -21.04 16.30
C GLU A 287 9.49 -21.31 16.84
N VAL A 288 10.05 -20.37 17.62
CA VAL A 288 11.38 -20.55 18.24
C VAL A 288 11.39 -21.78 19.16
N ALA A 289 10.36 -21.94 20.00
CA ALA A 289 10.25 -23.09 20.89
C ALA A 289 10.11 -24.41 20.13
N ALA A 290 9.32 -24.43 19.05
CA ALA A 290 9.18 -25.59 18.18
C ALA A 290 10.52 -25.94 17.51
N ALA A 291 11.17 -24.97 16.88
CA ALA A 291 12.46 -25.15 16.23
C ALA A 291 13.55 -25.68 17.16
N ALA A 292 13.57 -25.25 18.42
CA ALA A 292 14.58 -25.70 19.38
C ALA A 292 14.40 -27.15 19.86
N THR A 293 13.21 -27.72 19.72
CA THR A 293 12.86 -29.04 20.28
C THR A 293 12.85 -30.18 19.27
N VAL A 294 12.83 -29.86 17.97
CA VAL A 294 12.80 -30.86 16.89
C VAL A 294 14.18 -31.07 16.27
N ALA A 295 14.38 -32.22 15.63
CA ALA A 295 15.66 -32.58 15.04
C ALA A 295 16.00 -31.76 13.78
N HIS A 296 14.98 -31.34 13.03
CA HIS A 296 15.13 -30.59 11.79
C HIS A 296 13.97 -29.60 11.64
N TYR A 297 14.31 -28.31 11.64
CA TYR A 297 13.36 -27.21 11.43
C TYR A 297 13.94 -26.26 10.40
N ASP A 298 13.25 -26.10 9.28
CA ASP A 298 13.66 -25.23 8.20
C ASP A 298 12.85 -23.94 8.20
N LEU A 299 13.48 -22.88 7.73
CA LEU A 299 12.85 -21.59 7.51
C LEU A 299 12.90 -21.27 6.02
N TYR A 300 11.73 -21.06 5.43
CA TYR A 300 11.56 -20.76 4.02
C TYR A 300 11.18 -19.28 3.89
N ARG A 301 11.89 -18.57 3.02
CA ARG A 301 11.66 -17.16 2.74
C ARG A 301 11.17 -17.01 1.30
N VAL A 302 9.92 -16.58 1.14
CA VAL A 302 9.35 -16.21 -0.15
C VAL A 302 9.38 -14.70 -0.29
N SER A 303 10.13 -14.21 -1.28
CA SER A 303 10.33 -12.79 -1.57
C SER A 303 9.88 -12.45 -2.99
N ALA A 304 9.76 -11.16 -3.30
CA ALA A 304 9.28 -10.68 -4.60
C ALA A 304 7.94 -11.32 -5.03
N LEU A 305 7.08 -11.63 -4.06
CA LEU A 305 5.77 -12.23 -4.30
C LEU A 305 4.96 -11.33 -5.24
N ASN A 306 4.38 -11.94 -6.26
CA ASN A 306 3.44 -11.35 -7.21
C ASN A 306 2.44 -12.42 -7.67
N ASP A 307 1.52 -12.06 -8.56
CA ASP A 307 0.43 -12.91 -9.05
C ASP A 307 0.94 -14.28 -9.57
N GLY A 308 0.94 -15.28 -8.69
CA GLY A 308 1.32 -16.66 -8.99
C GLY A 308 2.83 -16.95 -9.02
N SER A 309 3.70 -16.04 -8.59
CA SER A 309 5.14 -16.35 -8.49
C SER A 309 5.84 -15.72 -7.29
N GLY A 310 6.99 -16.30 -6.93
CA GLY A 310 7.88 -15.77 -5.90
C GLY A 310 9.29 -16.32 -6.00
N VAL A 311 10.21 -15.75 -5.21
CA VAL A 311 11.59 -16.20 -5.08
C VAL A 311 11.77 -16.85 -3.72
N LEU A 312 11.99 -18.17 -3.72
CA LEU A 312 12.22 -19.00 -2.55
C LEU A 312 13.71 -19.04 -2.18
N ARG A 313 14.00 -18.85 -0.90
CA ARG A 313 15.28 -19.19 -0.26
C ARG A 313 14.99 -20.04 0.97
N ARG A 314 15.89 -20.98 1.28
CA ARG A 314 15.73 -21.93 2.39
C ARG A 314 16.91 -21.81 3.34
N SER A 315 16.64 -21.73 4.63
CA SER A 315 17.63 -21.89 5.69
C SER A 315 17.34 -23.21 6.39
N GLU A 316 18.23 -24.18 6.19
CA GLU A 316 18.08 -25.53 6.73
C GLU A 316 18.47 -25.58 8.21
N ASN A 317 17.70 -26.34 8.98
CA ASN A 317 17.95 -26.67 10.38
C ASN A 317 18.36 -25.49 11.30
N ILE A 318 17.41 -24.59 11.55
CA ILE A 318 17.59 -23.42 12.44
C ILE A 318 17.55 -23.76 13.94
N ALA A 319 17.50 -25.03 14.32
CA ALA A 319 17.36 -25.47 15.71
C ALA A 319 18.47 -24.91 16.62
N GLY A 320 19.72 -24.89 16.13
CA GLY A 320 20.86 -24.37 16.90
C GLY A 320 20.73 -22.88 17.20
N TRP A 321 20.22 -22.09 16.25
CA TRP A 321 19.92 -20.67 16.47
C TRP A 321 18.79 -20.51 17.50
N ALA A 322 17.71 -21.28 17.36
CA ALA A 322 16.57 -21.22 18.26
C ALA A 322 16.94 -21.56 19.71
N GLN A 323 17.77 -22.59 19.92
CA GLN A 323 18.30 -22.96 21.24
C GLN A 323 19.13 -21.85 21.87
N GLN A 324 20.00 -21.20 21.08
CA GLN A 324 20.80 -20.06 21.56
C GLN A 324 19.91 -18.88 21.95
N LEU A 325 18.89 -18.59 21.15
CA LEU A 325 17.93 -17.53 21.46
C LEU A 325 17.19 -17.84 22.77
N LEU A 326 16.61 -19.04 22.93
CA LEU A 326 15.93 -19.43 24.17
C LEU A 326 16.84 -19.36 25.40
N ALA A 327 18.11 -19.75 25.26
CA ALA A 327 19.09 -19.62 26.34
C ALA A 327 19.35 -18.16 26.72
N ALA A 328 19.40 -17.25 25.75
CA ALA A 328 19.52 -15.81 26.01
C ALA A 328 18.25 -15.25 26.68
N LEU A 329 17.06 -15.70 26.26
CA LEU A 329 15.78 -15.27 26.85
C LEU A 329 15.63 -15.71 28.31
N ALA A 330 16.23 -16.84 28.69
CA ALA A 330 16.25 -17.30 30.09
C ALA A 330 16.99 -16.34 31.04
N ALA A 331 17.83 -15.44 30.52
CA ALA A 331 18.51 -14.41 31.30
C ALA A 331 17.67 -13.14 31.53
N LEU A 332 16.47 -13.04 30.94
CA LEU A 332 15.60 -11.89 31.13
C LEU A 332 15.06 -11.81 32.58
N PRO A 333 14.77 -10.59 33.08
CA PRO A 333 14.15 -10.42 34.38
C PRO A 333 12.87 -11.25 34.55
N PRO A 334 12.61 -11.81 35.75
CA PRO A 334 11.38 -12.55 36.01
C PRO A 334 10.13 -11.74 35.64
N GLY A 335 9.19 -12.40 34.93
CA GLY A 335 7.94 -11.78 34.48
C GLY A 335 8.00 -11.12 33.10
N ILE A 336 9.16 -11.08 32.45
CA ILE A 336 9.29 -10.62 31.06
C ILE A 336 9.30 -11.83 30.13
N ILE A 337 8.31 -11.91 29.24
CA ILE A 337 8.17 -12.98 28.25
C ILE A 337 8.01 -12.33 26.87
N PRO A 338 9.07 -12.27 26.06
CA PRO A 338 8.97 -11.82 24.68
C PRO A 338 8.06 -12.76 23.87
N GLN A 339 7.20 -12.20 23.02
CA GLN A 339 6.28 -13.00 22.19
C GLN A 339 6.73 -13.11 20.75
N ASP A 340 7.36 -12.06 20.21
CA ASP A 340 7.77 -11.97 18.82
C ASP A 340 9.17 -11.36 18.69
N PHE A 341 9.92 -11.84 17.70
CA PHE A 341 11.28 -11.42 17.41
C PHE A 341 11.34 -10.88 15.99
N LEU A 342 11.76 -9.62 15.83
CA LEU A 342 12.13 -9.09 14.53
C LEU A 342 13.57 -9.53 14.23
N VAL A 343 13.76 -10.34 13.20
CA VAL A 343 15.04 -10.99 12.88
C VAL A 343 15.51 -10.55 11.49
N GLU A 344 16.76 -10.12 11.41
CA GLU A 344 17.43 -9.79 10.14
C GLU A 344 17.70 -11.05 9.32
N GLU A 345 17.47 -11.00 8.00
CA GLU A 345 17.75 -12.15 7.11
C GLU A 345 19.21 -12.62 7.20
N ALA A 346 20.16 -11.71 7.44
CA ALA A 346 21.59 -12.02 7.50
C ALA A 346 21.99 -12.95 8.66
N VAL A 347 21.08 -13.22 9.61
CA VAL A 347 21.32 -14.15 10.72
C VAL A 347 21.35 -15.61 10.24
N PHE A 348 20.71 -15.91 9.11
CA PHE A 348 20.56 -17.26 8.58
C PHE A 348 21.45 -17.52 7.37
N ALA A 349 21.83 -18.79 7.18
CA ALA A 349 22.51 -19.24 5.97
C ALA A 349 21.46 -19.68 4.94
N TRP A 350 21.30 -18.89 3.88
CA TRP A 350 20.29 -19.14 2.85
C TRP A 350 20.85 -19.93 1.68
N SER A 351 20.02 -20.80 1.11
CA SER A 351 20.23 -21.40 -0.21
C SER A 351 20.32 -20.33 -1.30
N GLU A 352 20.82 -20.73 -2.47
CA GLU A 352 20.64 -19.94 -3.69
C GLU A 352 19.14 -19.68 -3.95
N PRO A 353 18.80 -18.49 -4.48
CA PRO A 353 17.41 -18.15 -4.77
C PRO A 353 16.84 -19.00 -5.92
N GLU A 354 15.64 -19.50 -5.72
CA GLU A 354 14.89 -20.32 -6.69
C GLU A 354 13.56 -19.65 -7.00
N THR A 355 13.25 -19.46 -8.29
CA THR A 355 11.91 -18.97 -8.68
C THR A 355 10.91 -20.09 -8.59
N ILE A 356 9.83 -19.89 -7.86
CA ILE A 356 8.71 -20.82 -7.74
C ILE A 356 7.44 -20.19 -8.34
N LEU A 357 6.63 -21.03 -8.99
CA LEU A 357 5.45 -20.62 -9.74
C LEU A 357 4.26 -21.46 -9.29
N LEU A 358 3.07 -20.86 -9.22
CA LEU A 358 1.82 -21.61 -9.30
C LEU A 358 1.67 -22.17 -10.72
N PRO A 359 0.97 -23.30 -10.89
CA PRO A 359 0.65 -23.77 -12.23
C PRO A 359 -0.20 -22.67 -12.87
N GLY A 360 0.21 -22.22 -14.06
CA GLY A 360 -0.58 -21.25 -14.80
C GLY A 360 -1.99 -21.79 -15.00
N GLU A 361 -2.99 -20.91 -14.99
CA GLU A 361 -4.08 -21.07 -15.95
C GLU A 361 -3.44 -20.91 -17.34
N ASP A 362 -2.66 -21.91 -17.78
CA ASP A 362 -2.19 -21.97 -19.14
C ASP A 362 -3.46 -22.03 -19.99
N GLY A 363 -3.70 -20.95 -20.72
CA GLY A 363 -4.85 -20.84 -21.60
C GLY A 363 -4.92 -22.07 -22.50
N ASP A 364 -6.04 -22.78 -22.39
CA ASP A 364 -6.61 -23.57 -23.47
C ASP A 364 -6.88 -22.64 -24.67
N GLU A 365 -5.83 -22.19 -25.36
CA GLU A 365 -5.91 -21.79 -26.76
C GLU A 365 -5.39 -22.95 -27.60
N ALA A 366 -6.33 -23.83 -27.92
CA ALA A 366 -6.23 -24.89 -28.92
C ALA A 366 -6.22 -24.34 -30.36
#